data_AF-A0A4U9CXZ6-F1
#
_entry.id   AF-A0A4U9CXZ6-F1
#
_cell.length_a   1.000
_cell.length_b   1.000
_cell.length_c   1.000
_cell.angle_alpha   90.00
_cell.angle_beta   90.00
_cell.angle_gamma   90.00
#
_symmetry.space_group_name_H-M   'P 1'
#
loop_
_entity.id
_entity.type
_entity.pdbx_description
1 polymer ?
#
loop_
_entity_poly.entity_id
_entity_poly.type
_entity_poly.pdbx_seq_one_letter_code
_entity_poly.pdbx_strand_id
1 'polypeptide(L)' 'MSRSAFFARFNRIVGQPPMAYLLAWRMALAKQLLQDRESGVEQVAVRVGYGSASSFSAAFTRYVGIPPARYAREQTTG' A
#
# COMPACT_ATOMS: atom_id res chain seq x y z
N MET A 1 14.59 -16.62 14.75
CA MET A 1 14.44 -15.39 15.58
C MET A 1 12.98 -15.31 16.04
N SER A 2 12.70 -14.93 17.30
CA SER A 2 11.31 -14.72 17.74
C SER A 2 10.70 -13.46 17.11
N ARG A 3 9.36 -13.35 17.11
CA ARG A 3 8.64 -12.15 16.61
C ARG A 3 9.12 -10.87 17.32
N SER A 4 9.22 -10.89 18.64
CA SER A 4 9.67 -9.74 19.43
C SER A 4 11.11 -9.35 19.09
N ALA A 5 12.00 -10.33 18.96
CA ALA A 5 13.39 -10.08 18.60
C ALA A 5 13.52 -9.48 17.19
N PHE A 6 12.75 -9.98 16.21
CA PHE A 6 12.70 -9.39 14.87
C PHE A 6 12.19 -7.95 14.91
N PHE A 7 11.09 -7.67 15.60
CA PHE A 7 10.53 -6.33 15.73
C PHE A 7 11.55 -5.35 16.31
N ALA A 8 12.23 -5.72 17.40
CA ALA A 8 13.24 -4.87 18.03
C ALA A 8 14.43 -4.58 17.10
N ARG A 9 14.96 -5.62 16.43
CA ARG A 9 16.09 -5.46 15.50
C ARG A 9 15.71 -4.65 14.26
N PHE A 10 14.55 -4.90 13.68
CA PHE A 10 14.06 -4.16 12.52
C PHE A 10 13.89 -2.68 12.85
N ASN A 11 13.20 -2.37 13.96
CA ASN A 11 12.99 -0.99 14.38
C ASN A 11 14.32 -0.26 14.65
N ARG A 12 15.30 -0.95 15.24
CA ARG A 12 16.64 -0.40 15.48
C ARG A 12 17.38 -0.06 14.17
N ILE A 13 17.22 -0.87 13.13
CA ILE A 13 17.95 -0.69 11.85
C ILE A 13 17.22 0.27 10.91
N VAL A 14 15.90 0.15 10.78
CA VAL A 14 15.09 0.88 9.80
C VAL A 14 14.48 2.15 10.41
N GLY A 15 14.48 2.29 11.73
CA GLY A 15 13.94 3.46 12.44
C GLY A 15 12.42 3.49 12.54
N GLN A 16 11.72 2.43 12.11
CA GLN A 16 10.27 2.37 12.15
C GLN A 16 9.74 0.94 12.39
N PRO A 17 8.52 0.79 12.95
CA PRO A 17 7.92 -0.52 13.15
C PRO A 17 7.71 -1.27 11.82
N PRO A 18 7.93 -2.61 11.77
CA PRO A 18 7.79 -3.40 10.54
C PRO A 18 6.45 -3.21 9.82
N MET A 19 5.34 -3.14 10.57
CA MET A 19 4.00 -2.99 9.98
C MET A 19 3.78 -1.60 9.38
N ALA A 20 4.36 -0.55 9.99
CA ALA A 20 4.28 0.81 9.44
C ALA A 20 5.09 0.90 8.14
N TYR A 21 6.28 0.31 8.12
CA TYR A 21 7.10 0.22 6.90
C TYR A 21 6.38 -0.52 5.78
N LEU A 22 5.84 -1.71 6.10
CA LEU A 22 5.13 -2.52 5.11
C LEU A 22 3.91 -1.78 4.55
N LEU A 23 3.16 -1.06 5.38
CA LEU A 23 2.04 -0.24 4.93
C LEU A 23 2.51 0.85 3.97
N ALA A 24 3.52 1.64 4.34
CA ALA A 24 4.06 2.69 3.49
C ALA A 24 4.57 2.15 2.15
N TRP A 25 5.31 1.03 2.18
CA TRP A 25 5.83 0.38 0.98
C TRP A 25 4.71 -0.11 0.06
N ARG A 26 3.69 -0.79 0.62
CA ARG A 26 2.51 -1.22 -0.15
C ARG A 26 1.79 -0.06 -0.82
N MET A 27 1.67 1.07 -0.13
CA MET A 27 0.99 2.25 -0.67
C MET A 27 1.81 2.96 -1.75
N ALA A 28 3.14 3.00 -1.62
CA ALA A 28 4.02 3.50 -2.68
C ALA A 28 3.88 2.65 -3.96
N LEU A 29 3.92 1.32 -3.83
CA LEU A 29 3.72 0.42 -4.97
C LEU A 29 2.31 0.54 -5.56
N ALA A 30 1.28 0.66 -4.71
CA ALA A 30 -0.10 0.83 -5.17
C ALA A 30 -0.28 2.12 -5.99
N LYS A 31 0.32 3.23 -5.57
CA LYS A 31 0.28 4.49 -6.32
C LYS A 31 0.90 4.33 -7.71
N GLN A 32 2.05 3.67 -7.80
CA GLN A 32 2.71 3.41 -9.09
C GLN A 32 1.85 2.51 -9.99
N LEU A 33 1.26 1.45 -9.44
CA LEU A 33 0.42 0.53 -10.21
C LEU A 33 -0.91 1.17 -10.66
N LEU A 34 -1.48 2.08 -9.88
CA LEU A 34 -2.70 2.81 -10.24
C LEU A 34 -2.48 3.87 -11.32
N GLN A 35 -1.23 4.26 -11.58
CA GLN A 35 -0.86 5.12 -12.72
C GLN A 35 -0.77 4.31 -14.02
N ASP A 36 -0.55 3.00 -13.92
CA ASP A 36 -0.43 2.12 -15.07
C ASP A 36 -1.84 1.71 -15.56
N ARG A 37 -2.18 2.09 -16.80
CA ARG A 37 -3.56 2.10 -17.33
C ARG A 37 -4.20 0.72 -17.43
N GLU A 38 -3.42 -0.35 -17.36
CA GLU A 38 -3.93 -1.72 -17.52
C GLU A 38 -4.35 -2.38 -16.20
N SER A 39 -4.03 -1.78 -15.05
CA SER A 39 -4.26 -2.39 -13.75
C SER A 39 -5.55 -1.88 -13.09
N GLY A 40 -6.62 -2.69 -13.10
CA GLY A 40 -7.82 -2.42 -12.32
C GLY A 40 -7.55 -2.42 -10.80
N VAL A 41 -8.35 -1.67 -10.02
CA VAL A 41 -8.19 -1.54 -8.55
C VAL A 41 -8.12 -2.89 -7.83
N GLU A 42 -8.88 -3.88 -8.29
CA GLU A 42 -8.87 -5.23 -7.75
C GLU A 42 -7.54 -5.96 -8.00
N GLN A 43 -6.97 -5.84 -9.21
CA GLN A 43 -5.68 -6.42 -9.54
C GLN A 43 -4.56 -5.75 -8.73
N VAL A 44 -4.62 -4.43 -8.56
CA VAL A 44 -3.69 -3.69 -7.70
C VAL A 44 -3.76 -4.19 -6.25
N ALA A 45 -4.97 -4.41 -5.72
CA ALA A 45 -5.15 -4.91 -4.36
C ALA A 45 -4.45 -6.26 -4.15
N VAL A 46 -4.63 -7.21 -5.07
CA VAL A 46 -3.95 -8.52 -5.03
C VAL A 46 -2.43 -8.34 -5.12
N ARG A 47 -1.96 -7.52 -6.06
CA ARG A 47 -0.52 -7.31 -6.31
C ARG A 47 0.21 -6.66 -5.13
N VAL A 48 -0.47 -5.82 -4.35
CA VAL A 48 0.07 -5.20 -3.13
C VAL A 48 -0.24 -6.00 -1.85
N GLY A 49 -0.82 -7.19 -1.99
CA GLY A 49 -0.97 -8.17 -0.91
C GLY A 49 -2.20 -7.98 -0.01
N TYR A 50 -3.29 -7.44 -0.56
CA TYR A 50 -4.60 -7.38 0.08
C TYR A 50 -5.51 -8.49 -0.45
N GLY A 51 -6.27 -9.12 0.45
CA GLY A 51 -7.20 -10.20 0.09
C GLY A 51 -8.49 -9.73 -0.56
N SER A 52 -8.74 -8.42 -0.62
CA SER A 52 -9.91 -7.85 -1.28
C SER A 52 -9.69 -6.41 -1.73
N ALA A 53 -10.39 -5.99 -2.78
CA ALA A 53 -10.39 -4.60 -3.24
C ALA A 53 -10.94 -3.63 -2.18
N SER A 54 -11.88 -4.06 -1.33
CA SER A 54 -12.46 -3.25 -0.26
C SER A 54 -11.46 -2.99 0.88
N SER A 55 -10.73 -4.03 1.32
CA SER A 55 -9.69 -3.89 2.35
C SER A 55 -8.53 -3.01 1.88
N PHE A 56 -8.13 -3.16 0.61
CA PHE A 56 -7.18 -2.27 -0.02
C PHE A 56 -7.70 -0.83 -0.09
N SER A 57 -8.91 -0.61 -0.59
CA SER A 57 -9.47 0.73 -0.75
C SER A 57 -9.58 1.49 0.58
N ALA A 58 -9.97 0.81 1.66
CA ALA A 58 -10.01 1.39 3.00
C ALA A 58 -8.61 1.80 3.49
N ALA A 59 -7.61 0.93 3.34
CA ALA A 59 -6.24 1.22 3.74
C ALA A 59 -5.61 2.33 2.89
N PHE A 60 -5.82 2.31 1.58
CA PHE A 60 -5.33 3.31 0.64
C PHE A 60 -5.96 4.68 0.93
N THR A 61 -7.28 4.75 1.10
CA THR A 61 -7.97 6.01 1.43
C THR A 61 -7.46 6.59 2.74
N ARG A 62 -7.24 5.75 3.77
CA ARG A 62 -6.68 6.22 5.04
C ARG A 62 -5.25 6.75 4.90
N TYR A 63 -4.44 6.18 4.01
CA TYR A 63 -3.04 6.56 3.83
C TYR A 63 -2.87 7.75 2.86
N VAL A 64 -3.67 7.81 1.79
CA VAL A 64 -3.53 8.77 0.68
C VAL A 64 -4.53 9.92 0.78
N GLY A 65 -5.64 9.74 1.48
CA GLY A 65 -6.71 10.73 1.65
C GLY A 65 -7.84 10.63 0.62
N ILE A 66 -7.65 9.89 -0.47
CA ILE A 66 -8.68 9.68 -1.51
C ILE A 66 -8.78 8.20 -1.93
N PRO A 67 -9.94 7.75 -2.44
CA PRO A 67 -10.12 6.38 -2.92
C PRO A 67 -9.20 6.05 -4.10
N PRO A 68 -8.72 4.79 -4.23
CA PRO A 68 -7.79 4.39 -5.30
C PRO A 68 -8.37 4.58 -6.70
N ALA A 69 -9.67 4.33 -6.89
CA ALA A 69 -10.35 4.56 -8.17
C ALA A 69 -10.44 6.05 -8.56
N ARG A 70 -10.45 6.96 -7.57
CA ARG A 70 -10.38 8.40 -7.81
C ARG A 70 -8.94 8.82 -8.12
N TYR A 71 -7.99 8.33 -7.32
CA TYR A 71 -6.56 8.54 -7.54
C TYR A 71 -6.15 8.16 -8.96
N ALA A 72 -6.51 6.95 -9.43
CA ALA A 72 -6.19 6.49 -10.78
C ALA A 72 -6.77 7.42 -11.88
N ARG A 73 -8.01 7.90 -11.71
CA ARG A 73 -8.65 8.80 -12.68
C ARG A 73 -8.00 10.18 -12.74
N GLU A 74 -7.58 10.73 -11.60
CA GLU A 74 -6.91 12.04 -11.54
C GLU A 74 -5.53 12.02 -12.22
N GLN A 75 -4.85 10.87 -12.22
CA GLN A 75 -3.58 10.69 -12.94
C GLN A 75 -3.75 10.56 -14.46
N THR A 76 -4.94 10.21 -14.95
CA THR A 76 -5.24 10.12 -16.39
C THR A 76 -5.40 11.50 -17.05
N THR A 77 -5.71 12.53 -16.27
CA THR A 77 -5.98 13.89 -16.77
C THR A 77 -4.72 14.76 -16.81
N GLY A 78 -3.55 14.23 -16.39
CA GLY A 78 -2.26 14.91 -16.39
C GLY A 78 -1.38 14.56 -17.58
#